data_AF-N6Y9B6-F1
#
_entry.id   AF-N6Y9B6-F1
#
_cell.length_a   1.000
_cell.length_b   1.000
_cell.length_c   1.000
_cell.angle_alpha   90.00
_cell.angle_beta   90.00
_cell.angle_gamma   90.00
#
_symmetry.space_group_name_H-M   'P 1'
#
loop_
_entity.id
_entity.type
_entity.pdbx_description
1 polymer ?
#
loop_
_entity_poly.entity_id
_entity_poly.type
_entity_poly.pdbx_seq_one_letter_code
_entity_poly.pdbx_strand_id
1 'polypeptide(L)'
;MLEALNVIFIAATIATQTLNVVARADEDILIEKDVKVYAVSMTEQAPLWAKKCKYEGVMVEFARDWEEEQLSTGVILPPEPDKPIGYALILNKERCPEKEDRAIFNIGESPSSPFFGRKHVLRQGNPVDTRAYWSQKEEHRPKWMPQVLRTIEAEASKNLSAQRFVEEMSSRAEADSVSSQTSRAEADQVDSAPAN
;
A
#
# COMPACT_ATOMS: atom_id res chain seq x y z
N MET A 1 7.62 6.87 -16.49
CA MET A 1 8.03 6.40 -15.15
C MET A 1 6.82 6.12 -14.26
N LEU A 2 5.85 7.03 -14.13
CA LEU A 2 4.52 6.73 -13.54
C LEU A 2 3.83 5.48 -14.13
N GLU A 3 3.99 5.25 -15.43
CA GLU A 3 3.54 4.04 -16.14
C GLU A 3 4.14 2.75 -15.55
N ALA A 4 5.42 2.76 -15.14
CA ALA A 4 6.09 1.55 -14.65
C ALA A 4 5.56 1.13 -13.29
N LEU A 5 5.41 2.06 -12.34
CA LEU A 5 4.79 1.73 -11.05
C LEU A 5 3.31 1.38 -11.21
N ASN A 6 2.54 2.12 -12.01
CA ASN A 6 1.15 1.73 -12.28
C ASN A 6 1.05 0.31 -12.86
N VAL A 7 1.90 -0.05 -13.82
CA VAL A 7 1.93 -1.40 -14.42
C VAL A 7 2.43 -2.46 -13.43
N ILE A 8 3.47 -2.18 -12.64
CA ILE A 8 3.99 -3.06 -11.59
C ILE A 8 2.92 -3.31 -10.52
N PHE A 9 2.22 -2.26 -10.07
CA PHE A 9 1.12 -2.38 -9.11
C PHE A 9 -0.06 -3.15 -9.69
N ILE A 10 -0.41 -2.95 -10.97
CA ILE A 10 -1.46 -3.72 -11.67
C ILE A 10 -1.08 -5.20 -11.78
N ALA A 11 0.16 -5.52 -12.14
CA ALA A 11 0.61 -6.91 -12.28
C ALA A 11 0.64 -7.63 -10.91
N ALA A 12 1.19 -6.97 -9.88
CA ALA A 12 1.32 -7.53 -8.53
C ALA A 12 -0.03 -7.62 -7.75
N THR A 13 -1.11 -6.99 -8.22
CA THR A 13 -2.42 -6.99 -7.53
C THR A 13 -3.35 -8.13 -7.93
N ILE A 14 -3.06 -8.88 -9.00
CA ILE A 14 -4.01 -9.86 -9.55
C ILE A 14 -4.10 -11.14 -8.69
N ALA A 15 -3.06 -11.50 -7.93
CA ALA A 15 -3.03 -12.81 -7.26
C ALA A 15 -3.80 -12.89 -5.93
N THR A 16 -3.99 -11.79 -5.17
CA THR A 16 -4.27 -11.96 -3.73
C THR A 16 -5.01 -10.77 -3.11
N GLN A 17 -6.29 -10.60 -3.48
CA GLN A 17 -7.20 -9.68 -2.79
C GLN A 17 -7.48 -10.19 -1.37
N THR A 18 -6.98 -9.51 -0.35
CA THR A 18 -7.52 -9.64 1.00
C THR A 18 -8.66 -8.63 1.15
N LEU A 19 -9.85 -9.13 1.50
CA LEU A 19 -10.95 -8.31 2.00
C LEU A 19 -10.43 -7.49 3.20
N ASN A 20 -10.78 -6.20 3.26
CA ASN A 20 -10.38 -5.20 4.25
C ASN A 20 -9.60 -5.72 5.47
N VAL A 21 -8.37 -5.26 5.66
CA VAL A 21 -7.51 -5.66 6.79
C VAL A 21 -7.56 -4.59 7.87
N VAL A 22 -7.94 -5.00 9.09
CA VAL A 22 -7.78 -4.18 10.29
C VAL A 22 -6.59 -4.72 11.08
N ALA A 23 -5.52 -3.93 11.15
CA ALA A 23 -4.30 -4.30 11.85
C ALA A 23 -3.89 -3.21 12.84
N ARG A 24 -3.13 -3.59 13.87
CA ARG A 24 -2.57 -2.68 14.88
C ARG A 24 -1.09 -2.53 14.67
N ALA A 25 -0.59 -1.30 14.79
CA ALA A 25 0.83 -1.02 14.71
C ALA A 25 1.60 -1.79 15.80
N ASP A 26 2.70 -2.42 15.42
CA ASP A 26 3.53 -3.18 16.36
C ASP A 26 4.40 -2.28 17.23
N GLU A 27 4.72 -1.08 16.75
CA GLU A 27 5.62 -0.11 17.41
C GLU A 27 5.20 1.34 17.18
N ASP A 28 5.80 2.24 17.96
CA ASP A 28 5.70 3.68 17.74
C ASP A 28 6.62 4.09 16.60
N ILE A 29 6.08 4.80 15.61
CA ILE A 29 6.84 5.41 14.52
C ILE A 29 6.88 6.91 14.76
N LEU A 30 8.05 7.44 15.09
CA LEU A 30 8.26 8.85 15.32
C LEU A 30 8.39 9.61 14.00
N ILE A 31 7.97 10.88 14.01
CA ILE A 31 8.21 11.77 12.87
C ILE A 31 9.67 12.20 12.90
N GLU A 32 10.35 11.97 11.79
CA GLU A 32 11.74 12.33 11.58
C GLU A 32 11.84 13.49 10.58
N LYS A 33 12.83 14.36 10.78
CA LYS A 33 13.05 15.49 9.90
C LYS A 33 13.51 14.98 8.53
N ASP A 34 12.91 15.50 7.46
CA ASP A 34 13.27 15.20 6.07
C ASP A 34 13.00 13.73 5.66
N VAL A 35 12.23 12.97 6.45
CA VAL A 35 11.79 11.60 6.14
C VAL A 35 10.31 11.59 5.75
N LYS A 36 10.02 11.08 4.55
CA LYS A 36 8.65 11.00 4.01
C LYS A 36 8.06 9.60 3.96
N VAL A 37 8.91 8.58 4.02
CA VAL A 37 8.53 7.16 3.90
C VAL A 37 9.09 6.41 5.11
N TYR A 38 8.21 5.74 5.83
CA TYR A 38 8.52 5.02 7.06
C TYR A 38 8.15 3.55 6.87
N ALA A 39 9.03 2.62 7.25
CA ALA A 39 8.66 1.22 7.32
C ALA A 39 7.60 1.02 8.42
N VAL A 40 6.68 0.09 8.20
CA VAL A 40 5.65 -0.24 9.19
C VAL A 40 5.46 -1.74 9.28
N SER A 41 5.28 -2.22 10.50
CA SER A 41 4.87 -3.59 10.81
C SER A 41 3.60 -3.55 11.65
N MET A 42 2.65 -4.42 11.30
CA MET A 42 1.35 -4.48 11.95
C MET A 42 0.92 -5.91 12.21
N THR A 43 0.15 -6.10 13.28
CA THR A 43 -0.50 -7.38 13.60
C THR A 43 -2.00 -7.27 13.38
N GLU A 44 -2.59 -8.27 12.72
CA GLU A 44 -4.04 -8.40 12.56
C GLU A 44 -4.80 -8.22 13.88
N GLN A 45 -5.89 -7.47 13.84
CA GLN A 45 -6.81 -7.37 14.96
C GLN A 45 -7.73 -8.60 15.01
N ALA A 46 -7.24 -9.65 15.68
CA ALA A 46 -7.99 -10.86 15.95
C ALA A 46 -8.02 -11.20 17.46
N PRO A 47 -8.94 -12.07 17.92
CA PRO A 47 -8.97 -12.54 19.31
C PRO A 47 -7.63 -13.13 19.77
N LEU A 48 -7.37 -13.10 21.09
CA LEU A 48 -6.08 -13.52 21.66
C LEU A 48 -5.72 -15.00 21.40
N TRP A 49 -6.74 -15.85 21.21
CA TRP A 49 -6.56 -17.28 20.92
C TRP A 49 -6.35 -17.59 19.44
N ALA A 50 -6.53 -16.62 18.55
CA ALA A 50 -6.36 -16.82 17.11
C ALA A 50 -4.89 -16.62 16.72
N LYS A 51 -4.43 -17.45 15.78
CA LYS A 51 -3.19 -17.20 15.04
C LYS A 51 -3.39 -15.94 14.20
N LYS A 52 -2.54 -14.92 14.41
CA LYS A 52 -2.68 -13.60 13.78
C LYS A 52 -1.76 -13.46 12.59
N CYS A 53 -2.24 -12.86 11.51
CA CYS A 53 -1.37 -12.48 10.42
C CYS A 53 -0.54 -11.24 10.79
N LYS A 54 0.68 -11.18 10.25
CA LYS A 54 1.58 -10.03 10.29
C LYS A 54 1.56 -9.36 8.93
N TYR A 55 1.59 -8.03 8.94
CA TYR A 55 1.61 -7.20 7.75
C TYR A 55 2.81 -6.30 7.77
N GLU A 56 3.47 -6.16 6.62
CA GLU A 56 4.60 -5.26 6.41
C GLU A 56 4.26 -4.30 5.26
N GLY A 57 4.84 -3.11 5.31
CA GLY A 57 4.59 -2.07 4.32
C GLY A 57 5.29 -0.76 4.63
N VAL A 58 4.72 0.33 4.11
CA VAL A 58 5.19 1.69 4.36
C VAL A 58 4.07 2.65 4.76
N MET A 59 4.41 3.62 5.60
CA MET A 59 3.63 4.84 5.84
C MET A 59 4.27 5.98 5.05
N VAL A 60 3.47 6.71 4.28
CA VAL A 60 3.95 7.77 3.38
C VAL A 60 3.23 9.07 3.67
N GLU A 61 4.01 10.12 3.88
CA GLU A 61 3.48 11.46 4.08
C GLU A 61 2.80 11.98 2.80
N PHE A 62 1.61 12.56 2.95
CA PHE A 62 0.92 13.21 1.84
C PHE A 62 0.37 14.59 2.22
N ALA A 63 0.26 15.44 1.22
CA ALA A 63 -0.21 16.81 1.34
C ALA A 63 -1.32 17.05 0.32
N ARG A 64 -2.24 17.97 0.62
CA ARG A 64 -3.39 18.20 -0.25
C ARG A 64 -2.96 18.99 -1.48
N ASP A 65 -2.70 18.33 -2.60
CA ASP A 65 -2.37 18.97 -3.88
C ASP A 65 -3.60 19.18 -4.80
N TRP A 66 -4.80 18.95 -4.28
CA TRP A 66 -6.08 19.11 -4.98
C TRP A 66 -7.04 20.09 -4.28
N GLU A 67 -8.01 20.60 -5.04
CA GLU A 67 -9.14 21.36 -4.51
C GLU A 67 -10.12 20.44 -3.79
N GLU A 68 -10.47 20.79 -2.56
CA GLU A 68 -11.42 20.05 -1.74
C GLU A 68 -12.63 20.91 -1.43
N GLU A 69 -13.80 20.46 -1.87
CA GLU A 69 -15.06 21.08 -1.49
C GLU A 69 -15.46 20.60 -0.10
N GLN A 70 -15.55 21.53 0.84
CA GLN A 70 -16.00 21.22 2.18
C GLN A 70 -17.52 21.03 2.19
N LEU A 71 -17.96 19.76 2.30
CA LEU A 71 -19.37 19.35 2.23
C LEU A 71 -20.30 20.14 3.16
N SER A 72 -19.81 20.63 4.30
CA SER A 72 -20.60 21.37 5.29
C SER A 72 -20.80 22.85 4.97
N THR A 73 -19.91 23.48 4.22
CA THR A 73 -19.90 24.93 3.98
C THR A 73 -19.99 25.28 2.49
N GLY A 74 -19.75 24.32 1.59
CA GLY A 74 -19.63 24.55 0.15
C GLY A 74 -18.37 25.35 -0.23
N VAL A 75 -17.47 25.60 0.73
CA VAL A 75 -16.23 26.34 0.48
C VAL A 75 -15.23 25.42 -0.21
N ILE A 76 -14.67 25.90 -1.32
CA ILE A 76 -13.58 25.22 -2.02
C ILE A 76 -12.27 25.60 -1.32
N LEU A 77 -11.60 24.61 -0.75
CA LEU A 77 -10.29 24.77 -0.12
C LEU A 77 -9.20 24.69 -1.21
N PRO A 78 -8.33 25.72 -1.32
CA PRO A 78 -7.27 25.73 -2.33
C PRO A 78 -6.20 24.68 -2.00
N PRO A 79 -5.47 24.10 -2.97
CA PRO A 79 -4.39 23.15 -2.70
C PRO A 79 -3.34 23.70 -1.70
N GLU A 80 -2.89 22.85 -0.78
CA GLU A 80 -1.82 23.12 0.20
C GLU A 80 -0.72 22.04 0.09
N PRO A 81 0.07 22.01 -1.01
CA PRO A 81 1.07 20.95 -1.24
C PRO A 81 2.24 20.98 -0.25
N ASP A 82 2.52 22.13 0.37
CA ASP A 82 3.62 22.31 1.32
C ASP A 82 3.25 21.94 2.76
N LYS A 83 2.00 21.52 2.99
CA LYS A 83 1.47 21.24 4.32
C LYS A 83 1.01 19.79 4.40
N PRO A 84 1.80 18.91 5.03
CA PRO A 84 1.40 17.53 5.24
C PRO A 84 0.09 17.46 6.02
N ILE A 85 -0.89 16.72 5.50
CA ILE A 85 -2.21 16.56 6.12
C ILE A 85 -2.43 15.16 6.70
N GLY A 86 -1.63 14.17 6.30
CA GLY A 86 -1.77 12.81 6.79
C GLY A 86 -0.65 11.89 6.34
N TYR A 87 -0.81 10.62 6.74
CA TYR A 87 0.05 9.53 6.30
C TYR A 87 -0.81 8.43 5.69
N ALA A 88 -0.39 7.97 4.52
CA ALA A 88 -0.96 6.85 3.81
C ALA A 88 -0.25 5.57 4.22
N LEU A 89 -1.02 4.58 4.66
CA LEU A 89 -0.53 3.23 4.90
C LEU A 89 -0.63 2.42 3.62
N ILE A 90 0.45 1.78 3.20
CA ILE A 90 0.46 0.81 2.11
C ILE A 90 1.09 -0.48 2.61
N LEU A 91 0.28 -1.52 2.75
CA LEU A 91 0.72 -2.87 3.09
C LEU A 91 0.98 -3.66 1.81
N ASN A 92 2.20 -4.16 1.65
CA ASN A 92 2.62 -4.92 0.47
C ASN A 92 2.86 -6.41 0.75
N LYS A 93 2.88 -6.82 2.02
CA LYS A 93 3.18 -8.19 2.42
C LYS A 93 2.32 -8.66 3.58
N GLU A 94 1.83 -9.89 3.47
CA GLU A 94 1.07 -10.60 4.49
C GLU A 94 1.79 -11.91 4.84
N ARG A 95 1.99 -12.14 6.14
CA ARG A 95 2.51 -13.40 6.68
C ARG A 95 1.52 -13.95 7.69
N CYS A 96 0.83 -15.01 7.31
CA CYS A 96 -0.08 -15.73 8.21
C CYS A 96 0.58 -17.02 8.70
N PRO A 97 0.36 -17.44 9.95
CA PRO A 97 0.88 -18.70 10.45
C PRO A 97 0.45 -19.87 9.56
N GLU A 98 1.39 -20.77 9.26
CA GLU A 98 1.17 -21.98 8.44
C GLU A 98 0.78 -21.71 6.98
N LYS A 99 0.98 -20.48 6.49
CA LYS A 99 0.82 -20.10 5.08
C LYS A 99 2.11 -19.49 4.56
N GLU A 100 2.30 -19.57 3.25
CA GLU A 100 3.38 -18.86 2.58
C GLU A 100 3.15 -17.34 2.65
N ASP A 101 4.24 -16.57 2.62
CA ASP A 101 4.20 -15.11 2.57
C ASP A 101 3.47 -14.67 1.29
N ARG A 102 2.39 -13.91 1.45
CA ARG A 102 1.57 -13.41 0.35
C ARG A 102 1.91 -11.96 0.03
N ALA A 103 1.96 -11.66 -1.26
CA ALA A 103 1.89 -10.28 -1.72
C ALA A 103 0.47 -9.76 -1.48
N ILE A 104 0.35 -8.53 -0.99
CA ILE A 104 -0.94 -7.83 -0.90
C ILE A 104 -0.75 -6.40 -1.38
N PHE A 105 -1.83 -5.67 -1.59
CA PHE A 105 -1.77 -4.24 -1.80
C PHE A 105 -2.99 -3.60 -1.16
N ASN A 106 -2.90 -3.40 0.15
CA ASN A 106 -3.94 -2.72 0.92
C ASN A 106 -3.48 -1.34 1.30
N ILE A 107 -4.39 -0.38 1.15
CA ILE A 107 -4.12 1.01 1.40
C ILE A 107 -5.07 1.50 2.49
N GLY A 108 -4.54 2.22 3.48
CA GLY A 108 -5.31 2.92 4.49
C GLY A 108 -4.79 4.34 4.68
N GLU A 109 -5.48 5.11 5.52
CA GLU A 109 -5.01 6.44 5.92
C GLU A 109 -5.06 6.58 7.43
N SER A 110 -4.04 7.24 7.97
CA SER A 110 -4.03 7.72 9.34
C SER A 110 -4.10 9.25 9.30
N PRO A 111 -5.24 9.86 9.67
CA PRO A 111 -5.34 11.31 9.69
C PRO A 111 -4.35 11.86 10.70
N SER A 112 -3.57 12.87 10.30
CA SER A 112 -2.70 13.57 11.24
C SER A 112 -3.59 14.43 12.15
N SER A 113 -3.46 14.29 13.48
CA SER A 113 -4.17 15.20 14.40
C SER A 113 -3.49 16.57 14.35
N PRO A 114 -4.19 17.66 13.97
CA PRO A 114 -3.58 18.98 13.85
C PRO A 114 -3.43 19.69 15.20
N PHE A 115 -4.03 19.19 16.29
CA PHE A 115 -4.16 19.92 17.56
C PHE A 115 -3.06 19.62 18.60
N PHE A 116 -2.32 18.52 18.48
CA PHE A 116 -1.27 18.16 19.42
C PHE A 116 0.02 17.88 18.65
N GLY A 117 1.10 18.57 19.03
CA GLY A 117 2.41 18.53 18.35
C GLY A 117 2.74 17.14 17.78
N ARG A 118 2.93 17.11 16.46
CA ARG A 118 3.12 15.90 15.66
C ARG A 118 4.42 15.21 16.05
N LYS A 119 4.35 14.24 16.96
CA LYS A 119 5.52 13.43 17.34
C LYS A 119 5.55 12.05 16.68
N HIS A 120 4.41 11.56 16.21
CA HIS A 120 4.25 10.18 15.73
C HIS A 120 3.55 10.16 14.39
N VAL A 121 4.08 9.35 13.47
CA VAL A 121 3.43 8.92 12.23
C VAL A 121 2.32 7.93 12.57
N LEU A 122 2.62 6.97 13.45
CA LEU A 122 1.72 5.94 13.94
C LEU A 122 2.13 5.56 15.35
N ARG A 123 1.17 5.32 16.25
CA ARG A 123 1.46 4.83 17.61
C ARG A 123 1.25 3.33 17.71
N GLN A 124 2.04 2.68 18.55
CA GLN A 124 1.88 1.29 18.90
C GLN A 124 0.44 1.00 19.33
N GLY A 125 -0.12 -0.08 18.79
CA GLY A 125 -1.47 -0.52 19.11
C GLY A 125 -2.59 0.26 18.43
N ASN A 126 -2.31 1.36 17.73
CA ASN A 126 -3.32 2.07 16.93
C ASN A 126 -3.82 1.17 15.81
N PRO A 127 -5.14 0.92 15.72
CA PRO A 127 -5.71 0.18 14.62
C PRO A 127 -5.80 1.05 13.37
N VAL A 128 -5.54 0.47 12.20
CA VAL A 128 -5.76 1.10 10.89
C VAL A 128 -6.55 0.12 10.03
N ASP A 129 -7.62 0.61 9.39
CA ASP A 129 -8.38 -0.10 8.36
C ASP A 129 -7.70 0.14 7.01
N THR A 130 -7.44 -0.93 6.27
CA THR A 130 -6.83 -0.89 4.95
C THR A 130 -7.67 -1.66 3.95
N ARG A 131 -7.73 -1.16 2.72
CA ARG A 131 -8.58 -1.68 1.65
C ARG A 131 -7.81 -1.80 0.35
N ALA A 132 -8.19 -2.76 -0.47
CA ALA A 132 -7.68 -2.88 -1.83
C ALA A 132 -8.35 -1.85 -2.74
N TYR A 133 -7.93 -0.58 -2.71
CA TYR A 133 -8.51 0.47 -3.55
C TYR A 133 -8.26 0.26 -5.05
N TRP A 134 -7.27 -0.56 -5.41
CA TRP A 134 -6.94 -0.80 -6.82
C TRP A 134 -8.03 -1.56 -7.58
N SER A 135 -8.80 -2.41 -6.89
CA SER A 135 -9.95 -3.10 -7.46
C SER A 135 -11.18 -2.19 -7.62
N GLN A 136 -11.14 -0.98 -7.09
CA GLN A 136 -12.20 0.01 -7.24
C GLN A 136 -11.97 0.85 -8.51
N LYS A 137 -13.07 1.40 -9.03
CA LYS A 137 -13.03 2.41 -10.10
C LYS A 137 -12.15 3.59 -9.68
N GLU A 138 -11.48 4.20 -10.65
CA GLU A 138 -10.57 5.32 -10.42
C GLU A 138 -11.22 6.46 -9.62
N GLU A 139 -12.49 6.75 -9.88
CA GLU A 139 -13.30 7.76 -9.17
C GLU A 139 -13.50 7.51 -7.67
N HIS A 140 -13.27 6.27 -7.20
CA HIS A 140 -13.38 5.89 -5.79
C HIS A 140 -12.03 5.74 -5.09
N ARG A 141 -10.93 5.90 -5.83
CA ARG A 141 -9.60 5.82 -5.25
C ARG A 141 -9.27 7.12 -4.50
N PRO A 142 -8.50 7.06 -3.41
CA PRO A 142 -8.12 8.26 -2.69
C PRO A 142 -7.36 9.23 -3.59
N LYS A 143 -7.73 10.52 -3.57
CA LYS A 143 -7.11 11.56 -4.41
C LYS A 143 -5.59 11.69 -4.17
N TRP A 144 -5.14 11.42 -2.94
CA TRP A 144 -3.73 11.44 -2.57
C TRP A 144 -2.92 10.25 -3.11
N MET A 145 -3.56 9.18 -3.57
CA MET A 145 -2.88 7.93 -3.92
C MET A 145 -1.79 8.12 -5.00
N PRO A 146 -2.04 8.84 -6.12
CA PRO A 146 -0.99 9.09 -7.10
C PRO A 146 0.19 9.89 -6.53
N GLN A 147 -0.05 10.81 -5.61
CA GLN A 147 1.00 11.61 -4.96
C GLN A 147 1.88 10.73 -4.05
N VAL A 148 1.26 9.81 -3.30
CA VAL A 148 1.97 8.87 -2.43
C VAL A 148 2.88 7.94 -3.23
N LEU A 149 2.37 7.38 -4.34
CA LEU A 149 3.19 6.51 -5.19
C LEU A 149 4.38 7.26 -5.80
N ARG A 150 4.18 8.50 -6.27
CA ARG A 150 5.28 9.37 -6.72
C ARG A 150 6.30 9.65 -5.62
N THR A 151 5.83 9.81 -4.38
CA THR A 151 6.70 10.08 -3.23
C THR A 151 7.57 8.86 -2.93
N ILE A 152 7.02 7.65 -2.95
CA ILE A 152 7.81 6.42 -2.78
C ILE A 152 8.90 6.34 -3.87
N GLU A 153 8.54 6.57 -5.13
CA GLU A 153 9.48 6.52 -6.26
C GLU A 153 10.62 7.55 -6.10
N ALA A 154 10.26 8.80 -5.77
CA ALA A 154 11.23 9.87 -5.60
C ALA A 154 12.15 9.65 -4.38
N GLU A 155 11.66 9.00 -3.33
CA GLU A 155 12.43 8.71 -2.12
C GLU A 155 13.25 7.42 -2.23
N ALA A 156 12.97 6.52 -3.17
CA ALA A 156 13.63 5.21 -3.30
C ALA A 156 15.16 5.28 -3.43
N SER A 157 15.71 6.37 -3.97
CA SER A 157 17.17 6.54 -4.10
C SER A 157 17.90 6.92 -2.81
N LYS A 158 17.17 7.40 -1.79
CA LYS A 158 17.73 7.99 -0.57
C LYS A 158 17.09 7.49 0.74
N ASN A 159 15.95 6.80 0.65
CA ASN A 159 15.23 6.23 1.77
C ASN A 159 15.16 4.71 1.61
N LEU A 160 15.79 3.98 2.53
CA LEU A 160 15.89 2.52 2.49
C LEU A 160 14.51 1.83 2.55
N SER A 161 13.54 2.41 3.25
CA SER A 161 12.18 1.88 3.33
C SER A 161 11.48 1.98 1.97
N ALA A 162 11.61 3.13 1.31
CA ALA A 162 11.07 3.33 -0.05
C ALA A 162 11.78 2.41 -1.06
N GLN A 163 13.10 2.28 -0.96
CA GLN A 163 13.89 1.41 -1.82
C GLN A 163 13.42 -0.05 -1.73
N ARG A 164 13.38 -0.60 -0.51
CA ARG A 164 12.95 -1.98 -0.25
C ARG A 164 11.54 -2.23 -0.74
N PHE A 165 10.65 -1.26 -0.53
CA PHE A 165 9.28 -1.34 -1.00
C PHE A 165 9.23 -1.46 -2.54
N VAL A 166 9.96 -0.61 -3.28
CA VAL A 166 10.01 -0.66 -4.75
C VAL A 166 10.64 -1.96 -5.24
N GLU A 167 11.72 -2.43 -4.63
CA GLU A 167 12.38 -3.70 -4.96
C GLU A 167 11.44 -4.90 -4.75
N GLU A 168 10.71 -4.92 -3.63
CA GLU A 168 9.74 -5.97 -3.34
C GLU A 168 8.59 -5.95 -4.35
N MET A 169 8.05 -4.78 -4.70
CA MET A 169 7.00 -4.69 -5.71
C MET A 169 7.50 -5.10 -7.11
N SER A 170 8.73 -4.73 -7.47
CA SER A 170 9.32 -5.04 -8.77
C SER A 170 9.61 -6.54 -8.94
N SER A 171 10.28 -7.15 -7.95
CA SER A 171 10.59 -8.59 -7.96
C SER A 171 9.33 -9.47 -8.05
N ARG A 172 8.22 -9.01 -7.47
CA ARG A 172 6.93 -9.70 -7.54
C ARG A 172 6.26 -9.57 -8.90
N ALA A 173 6.28 -8.38 -9.51
CA ALA A 173 5.76 -8.19 -10.87
C ALA A 173 6.52 -9.06 -11.90
N GLU A 174 7.83 -9.25 -11.72
CA GLU A 174 8.61 -10.19 -12.52
C GLU A 174 8.15 -11.64 -12.31
N ALA A 175 7.96 -12.09 -11.06
CA ALA A 175 7.49 -13.45 -10.75
C ALA A 175 6.10 -13.76 -11.35
N ASP A 176 5.15 -12.81 -11.28
CA ASP A 176 3.80 -12.96 -11.83
C ASP A 176 3.81 -13.02 -13.37
N SER A 177 4.71 -12.26 -14.00
CA SER A 177 4.88 -12.29 -15.46
C SER A 177 5.41 -13.64 -15.97
N VAL A 178 6.29 -14.28 -15.21
CA VAL A 178 6.85 -15.61 -15.53
C VAL A 178 5.78 -16.70 -15.33
N SER A 179 5.03 -16.66 -14.24
CA SER A 179 3.93 -17.60 -13.98
C SER A 179 2.82 -17.54 -15.05
N SER A 180 2.56 -16.34 -15.58
CA SER A 180 1.56 -16.11 -16.63
C SER A 180 2.02 -16.61 -18.01
N GLN A 181 3.34 -16.69 -18.25
CA GLN A 181 3.90 -17.25 -19.49
C GLN A 181 3.95 -18.78 -19.46
N THR A 182 4.28 -19.38 -18.32
CA THR A 182 4.30 -20.85 -18.17
C THR A 182 2.91 -21.47 -18.30
N SER A 183 1.88 -20.85 -17.69
CA SER A 183 0.50 -21.34 -17.79
C SER A 183 -0.09 -21.23 -19.21
N ARG A 184 0.38 -20.28 -20.03
CA ARG A 184 -0.03 -20.13 -21.43
C ARG A 184 0.68 -21.13 -22.35
N ALA A 185 1.96 -21.40 -22.09
CA ALA A 185 2.72 -22.40 -22.84
C ALA A 185 2.22 -23.85 -22.58
N GLU A 186 1.71 -24.13 -21.39
CA GLU A 186 1.14 -25.44 -21.03
C GLU A 186 -0.27 -25.64 -21.60
N ALA A 187 -1.06 -24.56 -21.73
CA ALA A 187 -2.37 -24.60 -22.40
C ALA A 187 -2.26 -24.87 -23.92
N ASP A 188 -1.24 -24.33 -24.58
CA ASP A 188 -0.99 -24.56 -26.02
C ASP A 188 -0.46 -25.98 -26.32
N GLN A 189 0.03 -26.74 -25.32
CA GLN A 189 0.47 -28.13 -25.51
C GLN A 189 -0.66 -29.17 -25.42
N VAL A 190 -1.79 -28.87 -24.78
CA VAL A 190 -2.89 -29.82 -24.61
C VAL A 190 -3.75 -29.97 -25.87
N ASP A 191 -3.72 -29.00 -26.79
CA ASP A 191 -4.55 -29.00 -28.02
C ASP A 191 -3.87 -29.66 -29.24
N SER A 192 -2.72 -30.33 -29.05
CA SER A 192 -1.96 -30.98 -30.13
C SER A 192 -1.92 -32.50 -30.09
N ALA A 193 -2.73 -33.15 -29.25
CA ALA A 193 -2.86 -34.60 -29.25
C ALA A 193 -3.66 -35.07 -30.50
N PRO A 194 -3.06 -35.84 -31.44
CA PRO A 194 -3.79 -36.35 -32.58
C PRO A 194 -4.78 -37.43 -32.13
N ALA A 195 -6.05 -37.28 -32.54
CA ALA A 195 -7.06 -38.32 -32.39
C ALA A 195 -6.68 -39.54 -33.24
N ASN A 196 -6.57 -40.71 -32.60
CA ASN A 196 -6.44 -42.02 -33.25
C ASN A 196 -7.77 -42.49 -33.84
#